data_AF-A0A3E0ENE5-F1
#
_entry.id   AF-A0A3E0ENE5-F1
#
_cell.length_a   1.000
_cell.length_b   1.000
_cell.length_c   1.000
_cell.angle_alpha   90.00
_cell.angle_beta   90.00
_cell.angle_gamma   90.00
#
_symmetry.space_group_name_H-M   'P 1'
#
loop_
_entity.id
_entity.type
_entity.pdbx_description
1 polymer ?
#
loop_
_entity_poly.entity_id
_entity_poly.type
_entity_poly.pdbx_seq_one_letter_code
_entity_poly.pdbx_strand_id
1 'polypeptide(L)'
;MKQNKILSFLFFRDIFFVLFFFIFSFSAFAQFVMYTPENVKVLGTLTEDEQLQNSLSKFNTEKFSGDTLPDRVYEEIKNIALNNKTILDTYIKTYKPSKEFIKAWQVNLEYFAPQTFYSFEQNNKYTNQKAYARNFDKWKQRREELFSKIKMSNDEAMNAPFYLNFIWEIILRTKYELWQESYNKNPEAFLKEWYSDVSVEEGLKLFMDDMTNILTEKIIQKYYTGKSAEYAYVVFFKSSLDEEINENLPQIFENFKKQFPNSNYIAQFEPKINAIIENNKKTLSNKMIFVDKGDQLKTFEEVISQFKGKTVLIDMWGTWCAPCRKEIAEHSQALHEHFKGKDVEFLYVANLDSNNYENWKKIISSQSMEGYHILANKGLTQDIMSKTKGTGFPTYIVVSKDGSYELSKTKYPMKREVLIQQLEEAIAK
;
A
#
# COMPACT_ATOMS: atom_id res chain seq x y z
N MET A 1 -28.50 22.50 6.29
CA MET A 1 -28.90 21.07 6.27
C MET A 1 -28.06 20.17 5.35
N LYS A 2 -27.65 20.61 4.14
CA LYS A 2 -26.76 19.80 3.26
C LYS A 2 -25.33 19.64 3.79
N GLN A 3 -24.71 20.68 4.36
CA GLN A 3 -23.36 20.63 4.95
C GLN A 3 -23.23 19.63 6.12
N ASN A 4 -24.20 19.58 7.03
CA ASN A 4 -24.15 18.66 8.18
C ASN A 4 -24.28 17.18 7.79
N LYS A 5 -24.92 16.87 6.65
CA LYS A 5 -24.95 15.50 6.10
C LYS A 5 -23.62 15.09 5.47
N ILE A 6 -22.91 16.02 4.86
CA ILE A 6 -21.58 15.78 4.26
C ILE A 6 -20.56 15.49 5.37
N LEU A 7 -20.55 16.32 6.43
CA LEU A 7 -19.69 16.12 7.61
C LEU A 7 -20.00 14.83 8.38
N SER A 8 -21.28 14.46 8.55
CA SER A 8 -21.63 13.20 9.24
C SER A 8 -21.32 11.96 8.40
N PHE A 9 -21.37 12.05 7.07
CA PHE A 9 -21.05 10.94 6.17
C PHE A 9 -19.53 10.67 6.11
N LEU A 10 -18.73 11.74 6.13
CA LEU A 10 -17.28 11.68 6.33
C LEU A 10 -16.93 11.04 7.69
N PHE A 11 -17.62 11.42 8.77
CA PHE A 11 -17.32 10.91 10.11
C PHE A 11 -17.61 9.40 10.32
N PHE A 12 -18.63 8.85 9.65
CA PHE A 12 -19.10 7.47 9.90
C PHE A 12 -18.38 6.39 9.08
N ARG A 13 -17.81 6.71 7.92
CA ARG A 13 -17.03 5.75 7.11
C ARG A 13 -15.57 5.60 7.62
N ASP A 14 -15.03 6.63 8.27
CA ASP A 14 -13.58 6.75 8.52
C ASP A 14 -13.06 6.23 9.86
N ILE A 15 -13.91 6.02 10.86
CA ILE A 15 -13.48 5.33 12.10
C ILE A 15 -13.02 3.89 11.78
N PHE A 16 -13.54 3.29 10.70
CA PHE A 16 -13.07 1.99 10.21
C PHE A 16 -11.81 2.10 9.34
N PHE A 17 -11.67 3.12 8.48
CA PHE A 17 -10.52 3.28 7.58
C PHE A 17 -9.23 3.68 8.30
N VAL A 18 -9.33 4.58 9.29
CA VAL A 18 -8.17 4.99 10.11
C VAL A 18 -7.61 3.79 10.87
N LEU A 19 -8.47 2.87 11.32
CA LEU A 19 -8.11 1.63 12.03
C LEU A 19 -7.56 0.50 11.13
N PHE A 20 -7.73 0.58 9.81
CA PHE A 20 -7.46 -0.56 8.92
C PHE A 20 -6.06 -0.58 8.30
N PHE A 21 -5.43 0.57 8.11
CA PHE A 21 -4.01 0.65 7.73
C PHE A 21 -3.04 0.24 8.86
N PHE A 22 -3.57 -0.07 10.05
CA PHE A 22 -2.82 -0.44 11.26
C PHE A 22 -1.93 -1.69 11.10
N ILE A 23 -2.09 -2.51 10.07
CA ILE A 23 -1.38 -3.81 9.95
C ILE A 23 -0.32 -3.81 8.83
N PHE A 24 -0.44 -2.98 7.79
CA PHE A 24 0.50 -3.02 6.64
C PHE A 24 1.75 -2.16 6.78
N SER A 25 1.77 -1.20 7.70
CA SER A 25 2.89 -0.26 7.83
C SER A 25 4.11 -0.79 8.58
N PHE A 26 4.08 -2.01 9.13
CA PHE A 26 5.24 -2.60 9.82
C PHE A 26 5.89 -3.76 9.06
N SER A 27 5.15 -4.61 8.35
CA SER A 27 5.74 -5.74 7.60
C SER A 27 6.37 -5.32 6.27
N ALA A 28 5.87 -4.25 5.63
CA ALA A 28 6.51 -3.67 4.46
C ALA A 28 7.83 -2.93 4.77
N PHE A 29 8.09 -2.62 6.04
CA PHE A 29 9.29 -1.90 6.47
C PHE A 29 10.53 -2.81 6.56
N ALA A 30 10.35 -4.12 6.76
CA ALA A 30 11.44 -5.05 7.07
C ALA A 30 12.01 -5.83 5.87
N GLN A 31 11.34 -5.81 4.72
CA GLN A 31 11.81 -6.45 3.49
C GLN A 31 11.48 -5.58 2.27
N PHE A 32 12.17 -4.46 2.10
CA PHE A 32 12.10 -3.74 0.83
C PHE A 32 13.49 -3.34 0.36
N VAL A 33 13.94 -4.05 -0.68
CA VAL A 33 14.95 -3.55 -1.61
C VAL A 33 14.39 -2.24 -2.14
N MET A 34 15.02 -1.12 -1.75
CA MET A 34 14.79 0.17 -2.39
C MET A 34 14.79 -0.07 -3.90
N TYR A 35 13.71 0.25 -4.60
CA TYR A 35 13.72 0.24 -6.06
C TYR A 35 14.54 1.45 -6.50
N THR A 36 15.85 1.40 -6.28
CA THR A 36 16.80 2.12 -7.11
C THR A 36 16.70 1.44 -8.48
N PRO A 37 16.26 2.14 -9.54
CA PRO A 37 16.34 1.59 -10.88
C PRO A 37 17.76 1.03 -11.09
N GLU A 38 17.89 -0.15 -11.70
CA GLU A 38 19.18 -0.88 -11.80
C GLU A 38 20.32 -0.06 -12.42
N ASN A 39 20.00 1.08 -13.05
CA ASN A 39 20.91 2.00 -13.71
C ASN A 39 21.21 3.28 -12.92
N VAL A 40 20.72 3.45 -11.69
CA VAL A 40 21.03 4.62 -10.84
C VAL A 40 22.35 4.38 -10.14
N LYS A 41 23.43 4.70 -10.86
CA LYS A 41 24.75 4.95 -10.26
C LYS A 41 24.86 6.45 -10.03
N VAL A 42 25.50 6.89 -8.94
CA VAL A 42 25.71 8.32 -8.63
C VAL A 42 26.82 8.93 -9.51
N LEU A 43 27.04 8.32 -10.69
CA LEU A 43 28.06 8.61 -11.70
C LEU A 43 29.51 8.30 -11.29
N GLY A 44 29.75 7.77 -10.08
CA GLY A 44 31.06 7.27 -9.65
C GLY A 44 31.35 5.85 -10.12
N THR A 45 32.60 5.42 -9.94
CA THR A 45 32.89 3.99 -9.82
C THR A 45 32.17 3.43 -8.59
N LEU A 46 31.83 2.14 -8.61
CA LEU A 46 31.19 1.49 -7.45
C LEU A 46 31.98 1.75 -6.16
N THR A 47 33.31 1.70 -6.25
CA THR A 47 34.22 1.94 -5.15
C THR A 47 34.19 3.39 -4.65
N GLU A 48 34.15 4.39 -5.53
CA GLU A 48 34.05 5.81 -5.13
C GLU A 48 32.71 6.10 -4.43
N ASP A 49 31.62 5.59 -4.99
CA ASP A 49 30.28 5.77 -4.40
C ASP A 49 30.19 5.08 -3.04
N GLU A 50 30.67 3.84 -2.91
CA GLU A 50 30.72 3.11 -1.63
C GLU A 50 31.61 3.80 -0.59
N GLN A 51 32.78 4.28 -1.00
CA GLN A 51 33.71 4.95 -0.10
C GLN A 51 33.11 6.22 0.47
N LEU A 52 32.56 7.09 -0.39
CA LEU A 52 31.92 8.32 0.07
C LEU A 52 30.68 8.01 0.92
N GLN A 53 29.80 7.12 0.46
CA GLN A 53 28.58 6.75 1.19
C GLN A 53 28.87 6.23 2.60
N ASN A 54 29.91 5.41 2.77
CA ASN A 54 30.32 4.87 4.07
C ASN A 54 30.89 5.93 5.02
N SER A 55 31.42 7.03 4.48
CA SER A 55 31.96 8.14 5.27
C SER A 55 30.89 9.13 5.75
N LEU A 56 29.71 9.15 5.10
CA LEU A 56 28.64 10.08 5.45
C LEU A 56 28.06 9.79 6.84
N SER A 57 27.79 10.87 7.57
CA SER A 57 27.06 10.81 8.82
C SER A 57 25.59 10.44 8.57
N LYS A 58 25.07 9.55 9.42
CA LYS A 58 23.70 9.03 9.35
C LYS A 58 22.86 9.59 10.49
N PHE A 59 21.58 9.83 10.23
CA PHE A 59 20.63 10.19 11.27
C PHE A 59 20.30 8.97 12.14
N ASN A 60 20.42 9.12 13.46
CA ASN A 60 20.13 8.05 14.42
C ASN A 60 18.64 8.08 14.79
N THR A 61 17.81 7.40 14.01
CA THR A 61 16.35 7.38 14.24
C THR A 61 15.97 6.85 15.63
N GLU A 62 16.71 5.88 16.18
CA GLU A 62 16.43 5.29 17.50
C GLU A 62 16.60 6.30 18.64
N LYS A 63 17.66 7.13 18.60
CA LYS A 63 17.91 8.21 19.57
C LYS A 63 16.76 9.22 19.64
N PHE A 64 16.05 9.40 18.53
CA PHE A 64 14.92 10.32 18.42
C PHE A 64 13.57 9.59 18.47
N SER A 65 13.54 8.28 18.71
CA SER A 65 12.29 7.53 18.85
C SER A 65 11.44 8.13 19.97
N GLY A 66 10.18 8.43 19.67
CA GLY A 66 9.29 9.07 20.65
C GLY A 66 9.41 10.60 20.71
N ASP A 67 10.28 11.24 19.92
CA ASP A 67 10.39 12.69 19.92
C ASP A 67 9.17 13.32 19.22
N THR A 68 8.47 14.20 19.93
CA THR A 68 7.17 14.73 19.49
C THR A 68 7.23 16.21 19.10
N LEU A 69 8.38 16.85 19.30
CA LEU A 69 8.65 18.23 18.93
C LEU A 69 9.64 18.27 17.76
N PRO A 70 9.32 18.96 16.65
CA PRO A 70 10.12 18.89 15.43
C PRO A 70 11.49 19.54 15.53
N ASP A 71 11.66 20.56 16.39
CA ASP A 71 12.84 21.44 16.34
C ASP A 71 14.16 20.70 16.63
N ARG A 72 14.16 19.78 17.61
CA ARG A 72 15.37 19.02 17.96
C ARG A 72 15.81 18.09 16.83
N VAL A 73 14.84 17.43 16.20
CA VAL A 73 15.05 16.54 15.05
C VAL A 73 15.51 17.35 13.84
N TYR A 74 14.86 18.48 13.57
CA TYR A 74 15.19 19.38 12.48
C TYR A 74 16.63 19.90 12.57
N GLU A 75 17.04 20.39 13.75
CA GLU A 75 18.40 20.91 13.92
C GLU A 75 19.46 19.81 13.86
N GLU A 76 19.22 18.61 14.41
CA GLU A 76 20.15 17.48 14.25
C GLU A 76 20.34 17.12 12.77
N ILE A 77 19.24 17.00 12.02
CA ILE A 77 19.29 16.64 10.60
C ILE A 77 20.02 17.72 9.80
N LYS A 78 19.81 19.00 10.10
CA LYS A 78 20.57 20.11 9.48
C LYS A 78 22.06 20.05 9.78
N ASN A 79 22.43 19.76 11.03
CA ASN A 79 23.83 19.63 11.43
C ASN A 79 24.50 18.47 10.70
N ILE A 80 23.82 17.33 10.58
CA ILE A 80 24.30 16.18 9.80
C ILE A 80 24.43 16.56 8.32
N ALA A 81 23.46 17.27 7.74
CA ALA A 81 23.54 17.71 6.35
C ALA A 81 24.75 18.63 6.09
N LEU A 82 25.05 19.56 7.02
CA LEU A 82 26.22 20.42 6.94
C LEU A 82 27.53 19.63 7.07
N ASN A 83 27.58 18.66 7.98
CA ASN A 83 28.74 17.78 8.13
C ASN A 83 28.97 16.95 6.86
N ASN A 84 27.91 16.40 6.27
CA ASN A 84 27.98 15.63 5.04
C ASN A 84 28.49 16.46 3.85
N LYS A 85 28.15 17.75 3.77
CA LYS A 85 28.77 18.67 2.80
C LYS A 85 30.28 18.82 3.04
N THR A 86 30.70 18.96 4.29
CA THR A 86 32.12 19.07 4.67
C THR A 86 32.90 17.78 4.34
N ILE A 87 32.28 16.61 4.55
CA ILE A 87 32.84 15.31 4.17
C ILE A 87 33.02 15.23 2.65
N LEU A 88 32.02 15.63 1.87
CA LEU A 88 32.13 15.68 0.40
C LEU A 88 33.25 16.64 -0.03
N ASP A 89 33.33 17.85 0.52
CA ASP A 89 34.41 18.80 0.20
C ASP A 89 35.81 18.23 0.50
N THR A 90 35.94 17.48 1.59
CA THR A 90 37.19 16.81 1.97
C THR A 90 37.51 15.67 1.01
N TYR A 91 36.51 14.88 0.62
CA TYR A 91 36.64 13.82 -0.37
C TYR A 91 37.12 14.39 -1.72
N ILE A 92 36.49 15.48 -2.19
CA ILE A 92 36.85 16.14 -3.46
C ILE A 92 38.29 16.62 -3.45
N LYS A 93 38.75 17.24 -2.35
CA LYS A 93 40.14 17.69 -2.21
C LYS A 93 41.14 16.53 -2.24
N THR A 94 40.78 15.40 -1.64
CA THR A 94 41.65 14.24 -1.46
C THR A 94 41.76 13.41 -2.74
N TYR A 95 40.61 13.05 -3.33
CA TYR A 95 40.54 12.07 -4.41
C TYR A 95 40.38 12.70 -5.79
N LYS A 96 40.05 14.00 -5.87
CA LYS A 96 39.87 14.76 -7.13
C LYS A 96 39.00 14.00 -8.16
N PRO A 97 37.78 13.58 -7.78
CA PRO A 97 36.89 12.83 -8.67
C PRO A 97 36.42 13.70 -9.86
N SER A 98 35.72 13.09 -10.81
CA SER A 98 35.20 13.79 -11.99
C SER A 98 34.22 14.92 -11.63
N LYS A 99 34.04 15.88 -12.55
CA LYS A 99 33.08 16.98 -12.34
C LYS A 99 31.64 16.46 -12.25
N GLU A 100 31.36 15.41 -12.99
CA GLU A 100 30.07 14.71 -13.03
C GLU A 100 29.75 14.08 -11.69
N PHE A 101 30.73 13.40 -11.07
CA PHE A 101 30.61 12.84 -9.72
C PHE A 101 30.35 13.95 -8.68
N ILE A 102 31.14 15.03 -8.73
CA ILE A 102 30.99 16.16 -7.81
C ILE A 102 29.57 16.73 -7.90
N LYS A 103 29.09 16.99 -9.12
CA LYS A 103 27.76 17.54 -9.33
C LYS A 103 26.68 16.58 -8.81
N ALA A 104 26.78 15.29 -9.12
CA ALA A 104 25.80 14.29 -8.68
C ALA A 104 25.71 14.19 -7.15
N TRP A 105 26.85 14.14 -6.47
CA TRP A 105 26.88 14.06 -5.01
C TRP A 105 26.46 15.35 -4.32
N GLN A 106 26.77 16.52 -4.89
CA GLN A 106 26.25 17.79 -4.39
C GLN A 106 24.71 17.81 -4.45
N VAL A 107 24.13 17.47 -5.60
CA VAL A 107 22.68 17.37 -5.77
C VAL A 107 22.09 16.32 -4.83
N ASN A 108 22.73 15.15 -4.68
CA ASN A 108 22.27 14.12 -3.77
C ASN A 108 22.17 14.60 -2.32
N LEU A 109 23.17 15.33 -1.83
CA LEU A 109 23.17 15.85 -0.46
C LEU A 109 22.17 16.99 -0.22
N GLU A 110 21.68 17.68 -1.26
CA GLU A 110 20.58 18.66 -1.12
C GLU A 110 19.29 18.01 -0.62
N TYR A 111 19.02 16.76 -1.02
CA TYR A 111 17.80 16.04 -0.66
C TYR A 111 17.89 15.27 0.66
N PHE A 112 19.09 15.10 1.23
CA PHE A 112 19.27 14.37 2.49
C PHE A 112 18.36 14.89 3.61
N ALA A 113 18.40 16.20 3.90
CA ALA A 113 17.64 16.77 5.02
C ALA A 113 16.12 16.74 4.79
N PRO A 114 15.59 17.21 3.64
CA PRO A 114 14.16 17.09 3.32
C PRO A 114 13.63 15.66 3.40
N GLN A 115 14.35 14.70 2.79
CA GLN A 115 13.94 13.30 2.76
C GLN A 115 13.97 12.67 4.15
N THR A 116 15.07 12.85 4.89
CA THR A 116 15.24 12.26 6.23
C THR A 116 14.21 12.81 7.21
N PHE A 117 14.00 14.13 7.21
CA PHE A 117 13.04 14.77 8.11
C PHE A 117 11.61 14.31 7.80
N TYR A 118 11.24 14.29 6.51
CA TYR A 118 9.91 13.86 6.10
C TYR A 118 9.64 12.40 6.45
N SER A 119 10.60 11.51 6.19
CA SER A 119 10.48 10.09 6.55
C SER A 119 10.29 9.92 8.06
N PHE A 120 11.10 10.60 8.88
CA PHE A 120 10.97 10.56 10.34
C PHE A 120 9.62 11.10 10.83
N GLU A 121 9.22 12.28 10.34
CA GLU A 121 7.92 12.90 10.65
C GLU A 121 6.76 11.93 10.36
N GLN A 122 6.75 11.35 9.16
CA GLN A 122 5.67 10.48 8.72
C GLN A 122 5.63 9.17 9.49
N ASN A 123 6.77 8.64 9.95
CA ASN A 123 6.79 7.46 10.80
C ASN A 123 6.26 7.78 12.21
N ASN A 124 6.57 8.98 12.72
CA ASN A 124 6.14 9.47 14.03
C ASN A 124 4.62 9.61 14.17
N LYS A 125 3.94 9.93 13.07
CA LYS A 125 2.48 9.93 12.97
C LYS A 125 1.86 8.60 13.41
N TYR A 126 2.54 7.48 13.18
CA TYR A 126 2.05 6.15 13.54
C TYR A 126 2.49 5.75 14.95
N THR A 127 3.76 5.96 15.30
CA THR A 127 4.31 5.53 16.60
C THR A 127 3.89 6.44 17.75
N ASN A 128 3.64 7.73 17.50
CA ASN A 128 3.38 8.77 18.50
C ASN A 128 2.12 9.60 18.19
N GLN A 129 1.08 8.94 17.67
CA GLN A 129 -0.11 9.55 17.05
C GLN A 129 -0.67 10.79 17.79
N LYS A 130 -0.99 10.67 19.08
CA LYS A 130 -1.59 11.78 19.85
C LYS A 130 -0.68 12.99 19.94
N ALA A 131 0.62 12.77 20.07
CA ALA A 131 1.58 13.85 20.25
C ALA A 131 1.99 14.47 18.92
N TYR A 132 2.10 13.65 17.87
CA TYR A 132 2.21 14.11 16.49
C TYR A 132 1.06 15.05 16.13
N ALA A 133 -0.19 14.63 16.37
CA ALA A 133 -1.38 15.43 16.08
C ALA A 133 -1.39 16.80 16.79
N ARG A 134 -0.95 16.87 18.06
CA ARG A 134 -0.84 18.14 18.81
C ARG A 134 0.20 19.11 18.23
N ASN A 135 1.22 18.60 17.56
CA ASN A 135 2.33 19.40 17.04
C ASN A 135 2.37 19.44 15.50
N PHE A 136 1.30 19.01 14.83
CA PHE A 136 1.25 18.85 13.37
C PHE A 136 1.67 20.12 12.62
N ASP A 137 1.14 21.29 13.02
CA ASP A 137 1.48 22.56 12.35
C ASP A 137 2.96 22.91 12.46
N LYS A 138 3.62 22.58 13.58
CA LYS A 138 5.06 22.78 13.73
C LYS A 138 5.87 21.82 12.88
N TRP A 139 5.45 20.55 12.82
CA TRP A 139 6.08 19.55 11.96
C TRP A 139 6.00 19.98 10.48
N LYS A 140 4.80 20.39 10.06
CA LYS A 140 4.53 20.93 8.73
C LYS A 140 5.37 22.17 8.42
N GLN A 141 5.45 23.14 9.33
CA GLN A 141 6.27 24.33 9.15
C GLN A 141 7.74 23.97 8.88
N ARG A 142 8.33 23.07 9.68
CA ARG A 142 9.72 22.64 9.50
C ARG A 142 9.93 21.86 8.21
N ARG A 143 8.97 21.02 7.81
CA ARG A 143 8.97 20.36 6.51
C ARG A 143 8.97 21.37 5.37
N GLU A 144 8.07 22.35 5.39
CA GLU A 144 7.97 23.40 4.35
C GLU A 144 9.24 24.25 4.27
N GLU A 145 9.89 24.55 5.40
CA GLU A 145 11.19 25.21 5.43
C GLU A 145 12.30 24.40 4.74
N LEU A 146 12.29 23.06 4.84
CA LEU A 146 13.23 22.19 4.10
C LEU A 146 12.85 22.10 2.62
N PHE A 147 11.57 21.94 2.33
CA PHE A 147 11.08 21.73 0.96
C PHE A 147 11.26 22.99 0.10
N SER A 148 11.12 24.19 0.70
CA SER A 148 11.35 25.47 0.01
C SER A 148 12.78 25.65 -0.53
N LYS A 149 13.74 24.84 -0.06
CA LYS A 149 15.16 24.88 -0.46
C LYS A 149 15.51 23.90 -1.58
N ILE A 150 14.56 23.06 -2.01
CA ILE A 150 14.77 22.05 -3.04
C ILE A 150 13.75 22.20 -4.16
N LYS A 151 14.05 21.61 -5.31
CA LYS A 151 13.07 21.44 -6.39
C LYS A 151 12.29 20.14 -6.16
N MET A 152 10.96 20.22 -6.15
CA MET A 152 10.12 19.01 -6.14
C MET A 152 10.34 18.18 -7.40
N SER A 153 10.23 18.80 -8.58
CA SER A 153 10.60 18.19 -9.87
C SER A 153 12.04 18.55 -10.26
N ASN A 154 12.91 17.56 -10.38
CA ASN A 154 14.33 17.76 -10.64
C ASN A 154 14.93 16.61 -11.46
N ASP A 155 14.90 16.75 -12.78
CA ASP A 155 15.45 15.74 -13.69
C ASP A 155 16.98 15.59 -13.59
N GLU A 156 17.68 16.62 -13.11
CA GLU A 156 19.14 16.55 -12.87
C GLU A 156 19.48 15.66 -11.67
N ALA A 157 18.51 15.45 -10.76
CA ALA A 157 18.67 14.65 -9.56
C ALA A 157 18.28 13.18 -9.76
N MET A 158 17.96 12.74 -10.98
CA MET A 158 17.54 11.34 -11.22
C MET A 158 18.61 10.28 -10.93
N ASN A 159 19.87 10.70 -10.77
CA ASN A 159 20.97 9.85 -10.31
C ASN A 159 21.29 10.00 -8.81
N ALA A 160 20.46 10.74 -8.05
CA ALA A 160 20.64 10.99 -6.63
C ALA A 160 19.72 10.09 -5.79
N PRO A 161 20.24 9.11 -5.03
CA PRO A 161 19.44 8.21 -4.20
C PRO A 161 18.51 8.93 -3.21
N PHE A 162 18.94 10.02 -2.56
CA PHE A 162 18.07 10.77 -1.66
C PHE A 162 16.90 11.43 -2.39
N TYR A 163 17.08 11.84 -3.65
CA TYR A 163 15.98 12.38 -4.45
C TYR A 163 14.98 11.31 -4.87
N LEU A 164 15.46 10.15 -5.30
CA LEU A 164 14.58 9.02 -5.66
C LEU A 164 13.77 8.54 -4.45
N ASN A 165 14.40 8.46 -3.27
CA ASN A 165 13.72 8.17 -2.01
C ASN A 165 12.76 9.29 -1.63
N PHE A 166 13.10 10.55 -1.88
CA PHE A 166 12.21 11.67 -1.66
C PHE A 166 10.94 11.56 -2.51
N ILE A 167 11.06 11.30 -3.83
CA ILE A 167 9.89 11.04 -4.69
C ILE A 167 9.07 9.89 -4.12
N TRP A 168 9.74 8.78 -3.75
CA TRP A 168 9.07 7.61 -3.20
C TRP A 168 8.21 7.94 -1.97
N GLU A 169 8.80 8.62 -0.98
CA GLU A 169 8.08 9.02 0.24
C GLU A 169 6.92 9.98 -0.09
N ILE A 170 7.11 10.93 -1.01
CA ILE A 170 6.06 11.88 -1.40
C ILE A 170 4.88 11.15 -2.02
N ILE A 171 5.13 10.27 -3.00
CA ILE A 171 4.07 9.56 -3.73
C ILE A 171 3.28 8.62 -2.81
N LEU A 172 3.95 7.93 -1.87
CA LEU A 172 3.28 7.00 -0.97
C LEU A 172 2.52 7.66 0.18
N ARG A 173 2.89 8.89 0.58
CA ARG A 173 2.40 9.47 1.84
C ARG A 173 1.56 10.72 1.68
N THR A 174 1.79 11.51 0.63
CA THR A 174 1.12 12.81 0.45
C THR A 174 -0.38 12.65 0.29
N LYS A 175 -0.86 11.60 -0.38
CA LYS A 175 -2.30 11.33 -0.54
C LYS A 175 -3.02 11.28 0.81
N TYR A 176 -2.45 10.60 1.79
CA TYR A 176 -3.05 10.52 3.13
C TYR A 176 -3.03 11.85 3.86
N GLU A 177 -1.94 12.63 3.75
CA GLU A 177 -1.89 13.96 4.35
C GLU A 177 -2.98 14.87 3.79
N LEU A 178 -3.15 14.86 2.47
CA LEU A 178 -4.19 15.61 1.79
C LEU A 178 -5.59 15.18 2.22
N TRP A 179 -5.80 13.88 2.44
CA TRP A 179 -7.04 13.39 3.05
C TRP A 179 -7.25 14.00 4.43
N GLN A 180 -6.27 13.91 5.34
CA GLN A 180 -6.38 14.53 6.68
C GLN A 180 -6.64 16.03 6.61
N GLU A 181 -5.94 16.74 5.71
CA GLU A 181 -6.16 18.16 5.48
C GLU A 181 -7.57 18.44 4.95
N SER A 182 -8.15 17.59 4.11
CA SER A 182 -9.52 17.78 3.61
C SER A 182 -10.59 17.75 4.71
N TYR A 183 -10.36 16.99 5.80
CA TYR A 183 -11.25 16.97 6.98
C TYR A 183 -11.08 18.22 7.86
N ASN A 184 -9.84 18.71 7.97
CA ASN A 184 -9.47 19.81 8.87
C ASN A 184 -9.60 21.20 8.21
N LYS A 185 -9.42 21.29 6.88
CA LYS A 185 -9.65 22.50 6.07
C LYS A 185 -11.11 22.57 5.65
N ASN A 186 -11.56 23.75 5.21
CA ASN A 186 -12.84 23.88 4.51
C ASN A 186 -12.84 22.92 3.29
N PRO A 187 -13.71 21.89 3.23
CA PRO A 187 -13.73 20.90 2.15
C PRO A 187 -13.84 21.53 0.75
N GLU A 188 -14.50 22.69 0.64
CA GLU A 188 -14.62 23.43 -0.61
C GLU A 188 -13.26 23.93 -1.13
N ALA A 189 -12.38 24.39 -0.23
CA ALA A 189 -11.05 24.85 -0.61
C ALA A 189 -10.17 23.69 -1.10
N PHE A 190 -10.26 22.53 -0.43
CA PHE A 190 -9.57 21.31 -0.85
C PHE A 190 -10.03 20.86 -2.24
N LEU A 191 -11.35 20.79 -2.45
CA LEU A 191 -11.92 20.38 -3.73
C LEU A 191 -11.60 21.38 -4.84
N LYS A 192 -11.63 22.68 -4.55
CA LYS A 192 -11.20 23.70 -5.50
C LYS A 192 -9.72 23.58 -5.87
N GLU A 193 -8.88 23.12 -4.96
CA GLU A 193 -7.45 22.96 -5.23
C GLU A 193 -7.14 21.70 -6.06
N TRP A 194 -7.83 20.58 -5.77
CA TRP A 194 -7.49 19.27 -6.31
C TRP A 194 -8.47 18.73 -7.35
N TYR A 195 -9.67 19.30 -7.43
CA TYR A 195 -10.76 18.88 -8.31
C TYR A 195 -11.41 20.11 -8.99
N SER A 196 -10.60 21.12 -9.34
CA SER A 196 -11.08 22.36 -9.99
C SER A 196 -11.69 22.15 -11.38
N ASP A 197 -11.37 21.01 -12.00
CA ASP A 197 -11.85 20.57 -13.30
C ASP A 197 -13.32 20.11 -13.29
N VAL A 198 -13.91 19.93 -12.10
CA VAL A 198 -15.27 19.41 -11.93
C VAL A 198 -16.08 20.24 -10.92
N SER A 199 -17.39 19.98 -10.85
CA SER A 199 -18.23 20.60 -9.82
C SER A 199 -17.85 20.13 -8.41
N VAL A 200 -18.19 20.88 -7.35
CA VAL A 200 -17.93 20.45 -5.95
C VAL A 200 -18.59 19.10 -5.62
N GLU A 201 -19.79 18.85 -6.15
CA GLU A 201 -20.50 17.58 -5.96
C GLU A 201 -19.80 16.42 -6.67
N GLU A 202 -19.34 16.64 -7.89
CA GLU A 202 -18.57 15.65 -8.65
C GLU A 202 -17.17 15.45 -8.07
N GLY A 203 -16.50 16.50 -7.61
CA GLY A 203 -15.22 16.43 -6.90
C GLY A 203 -15.36 15.69 -5.57
N LEU A 204 -16.45 15.90 -4.82
CA LEU A 204 -16.76 15.09 -3.64
C LEU A 204 -16.97 13.63 -4.01
N LYS A 205 -17.72 13.36 -5.08
CA LYS A 205 -17.93 12.00 -5.56
C LYS A 205 -16.60 11.35 -5.95
N LEU A 206 -15.78 11.99 -6.77
CA LEU A 206 -14.46 11.50 -7.16
C LEU A 206 -13.54 11.32 -5.97
N PHE A 207 -13.57 12.21 -4.99
CA PHE A 207 -12.81 12.09 -3.75
C PHE A 207 -13.29 10.92 -2.88
N MET A 208 -14.61 10.71 -2.78
CA MET A 208 -15.23 9.63 -2.00
C MET A 208 -15.16 8.27 -2.71
N ASP A 209 -15.13 8.29 -4.04
CA ASP A 209 -14.90 7.17 -4.95
C ASP A 209 -13.39 6.93 -5.16
N ASP A 210 -12.51 7.85 -4.72
CA ASP A 210 -11.05 7.69 -4.77
C ASP A 210 -10.57 6.74 -3.67
N MET A 211 -11.01 5.49 -3.76
CA MET A 211 -10.36 4.39 -3.06
C MET A 211 -9.10 3.89 -3.78
N THR A 212 -8.78 4.40 -4.99
CA THR A 212 -7.88 3.68 -5.89
C THR A 212 -7.03 4.55 -6.85
N ASN A 213 -6.53 5.70 -6.35
CA ASN A 213 -5.30 6.39 -6.79
C ASN A 213 -5.42 7.60 -7.73
N ILE A 214 -6.62 8.15 -7.91
CA ILE A 214 -6.81 9.35 -8.75
C ILE A 214 -6.08 10.55 -8.15
N LEU A 215 -6.17 10.75 -6.83
CA LEU A 215 -5.46 11.84 -6.17
C LEU A 215 -3.93 11.69 -6.30
N THR A 216 -3.41 10.46 -6.30
CA THR A 216 -1.98 10.20 -6.51
C THR A 216 -1.52 10.64 -7.90
N GLU A 217 -2.29 10.34 -8.95
CA GLU A 217 -2.01 10.84 -10.30
C GLU A 217 -2.00 12.38 -10.33
N LYS A 218 -2.99 13.03 -9.69
CA LYS A 218 -3.04 14.50 -9.61
C LYS A 218 -1.86 15.10 -8.83
N ILE A 219 -1.37 14.43 -7.77
CA ILE A 219 -0.15 14.81 -7.05
C ILE A 219 1.06 14.76 -7.99
N ILE A 220 1.18 13.69 -8.80
CA ILE A 220 2.26 13.56 -9.78
C ILE A 220 2.21 14.71 -10.78
N GLN A 221 1.05 14.93 -11.40
CA GLN A 221 0.85 15.97 -12.41
C GLN A 221 1.08 17.39 -11.89
N LYS A 222 0.79 17.64 -10.60
CA LYS A 222 0.97 18.96 -9.98
C LYS A 222 2.42 19.26 -9.64
N TYR A 223 3.17 18.29 -9.15
CA TYR A 223 4.50 18.53 -8.56
C TYR A 223 5.67 18.06 -9.41
N TYR A 224 5.44 17.19 -10.39
CA TYR A 224 6.49 16.57 -11.19
C TYR A 224 6.26 16.75 -12.68
N THR A 225 7.34 16.93 -13.42
CA THR A 225 7.40 16.96 -14.88
C THR A 225 8.64 16.19 -15.37
N GLY A 226 8.74 15.93 -16.68
CA GLY A 226 9.94 15.29 -17.26
C GLY A 226 10.23 13.89 -16.68
N LYS A 227 11.52 13.55 -16.53
CA LYS A 227 11.98 12.25 -16.03
C LYS A 227 11.59 11.99 -14.59
N SER A 228 11.52 13.03 -13.76
CA SER A 228 11.06 12.92 -12.37
C SER A 228 9.58 12.53 -12.28
N ALA A 229 8.73 13.05 -13.18
CA ALA A 229 7.34 12.60 -13.29
C ALA A 229 7.23 11.16 -13.77
N GLU A 230 8.01 10.78 -14.79
CA GLU A 230 8.05 9.40 -15.29
C GLU A 230 8.38 8.42 -14.15
N TYR A 231 9.39 8.72 -13.33
CA TYR A 231 9.74 7.90 -12.17
C TYR A 231 8.69 7.93 -11.05
N ALA A 232 8.04 9.07 -10.82
CA ALA A 232 6.94 9.15 -9.86
C ALA A 232 5.77 8.22 -10.24
N TYR A 233 5.45 8.13 -11.54
CA TYR A 233 4.49 7.14 -12.06
C TYR A 233 4.97 5.70 -11.85
N VAL A 234 6.25 5.41 -12.03
CA VAL A 234 6.83 4.08 -11.77
C VAL A 234 6.65 3.67 -10.30
N VAL A 235 6.99 4.57 -9.37
CA VAL A 235 6.76 4.35 -7.93
C VAL A 235 5.27 4.06 -7.68
N PHE A 236 4.42 4.90 -8.25
CA PHE A 236 2.98 4.79 -8.10
C PHE A 236 2.45 3.43 -8.60
N PHE A 237 2.75 3.04 -9.84
CA PHE A 237 2.31 1.78 -10.42
C PHE A 237 2.79 0.57 -9.63
N LYS A 238 4.06 0.60 -9.19
CA LYS A 238 4.60 -0.47 -8.35
C LYS A 238 3.81 -0.60 -7.05
N SER A 239 3.56 0.51 -6.35
CA SER A 239 2.80 0.50 -5.10
C SER A 239 1.38 -0.01 -5.29
N SER A 240 0.67 0.46 -6.32
CA SER A 240 -0.69 0.02 -6.60
C SER A 240 -0.78 -1.48 -6.88
N LEU A 241 0.15 -2.01 -7.67
CA LEU A 241 0.24 -3.44 -7.94
C LEU A 241 0.59 -4.22 -6.66
N ASP A 242 1.52 -3.73 -5.85
CA ASP A 242 1.95 -4.38 -4.62
C ASP A 242 0.81 -4.40 -3.56
N GLU A 243 -0.05 -3.38 -3.53
CA GLU A 243 -1.19 -3.27 -2.61
C GLU A 243 -2.51 -3.82 -3.17
N GLU A 244 -2.51 -4.30 -4.43
CA GLU A 244 -3.71 -4.75 -5.15
C GLU A 244 -4.80 -3.64 -5.27
N ILE A 245 -4.37 -2.38 -5.38
CA ILE A 245 -5.23 -1.20 -5.51
C ILE A 245 -5.28 -0.80 -7.00
N ASN A 246 -6.02 -1.57 -7.79
CA ASN A 246 -5.85 -1.61 -9.24
C ASN A 246 -7.00 -1.03 -10.07
N GLU A 247 -8.06 -0.50 -9.45
CA GLU A 247 -9.28 -0.11 -10.16
C GLU A 247 -9.08 0.99 -11.20
N ASN A 248 -8.41 2.09 -10.86
CA ASN A 248 -8.11 3.17 -11.81
C ASN A 248 -6.77 2.99 -12.53
N LEU A 249 -5.99 1.95 -12.17
CA LEU A 249 -4.64 1.75 -12.67
C LEU A 249 -4.58 1.63 -14.21
N PRO A 250 -5.50 0.92 -14.90
CA PRO A 250 -5.52 0.90 -16.36
C PRO A 250 -5.67 2.27 -17.00
N GLN A 251 -6.60 3.09 -16.50
CA GLN A 251 -6.84 4.43 -17.06
C GLN A 251 -5.65 5.36 -16.83
N ILE A 252 -5.05 5.32 -15.64
CA ILE A 252 -3.87 6.12 -15.32
C ILE A 252 -2.67 5.66 -16.16
N PHE A 253 -2.54 4.37 -16.44
CA PHE A 253 -1.48 3.86 -17.31
C PHE A 253 -1.63 4.29 -18.76
N GLU A 254 -2.86 4.38 -19.29
CA GLU A 254 -3.10 4.98 -20.60
C GLU A 254 -2.72 6.46 -20.63
N ASN A 255 -3.00 7.21 -19.56
CA ASN A 255 -2.55 8.60 -19.44
C ASN A 255 -1.01 8.69 -19.43
N PHE A 256 -0.36 7.82 -18.67
CA PHE A 256 1.11 7.71 -18.64
C PHE A 256 1.70 7.38 -20.01
N LYS A 257 1.13 6.42 -20.77
CA LYS A 257 1.57 6.12 -22.14
C LYS A 257 1.45 7.31 -23.08
N LYS A 258 0.37 8.10 -22.95
CA LYS A 258 0.19 9.34 -23.74
C LYS A 258 1.24 10.39 -23.38
N GLN A 259 1.57 10.51 -22.10
CA GLN A 259 2.54 11.49 -21.61
C GLN A 259 3.99 11.08 -21.90
N PHE A 260 4.30 9.78 -21.83
CA PHE A 260 5.65 9.20 -21.99
C PHE A 260 5.66 8.04 -23.00
N PRO A 261 5.35 8.28 -24.28
CA PRO A 261 5.19 7.21 -25.28
C PRO A 261 6.46 6.40 -25.55
N ASN A 262 7.63 6.96 -25.23
CA ASN A 262 8.94 6.31 -25.39
C ASN A 262 9.51 5.76 -24.06
N SER A 263 8.69 5.67 -23.01
CA SER A 263 9.14 5.17 -21.72
C SER A 263 9.49 3.68 -21.78
N ASN A 264 10.69 3.32 -21.33
CA ASN A 264 11.09 1.92 -21.19
C ASN A 264 10.28 1.17 -20.13
N TYR A 265 9.60 1.88 -19.23
CA TYR A 265 8.78 1.28 -18.19
C TYR A 265 7.45 0.74 -18.71
N ILE A 266 7.01 1.13 -19.91
CA ILE A 266 5.78 0.60 -20.52
C ILE A 266 5.85 -0.91 -20.61
N ALA A 267 6.95 -1.46 -21.14
CA ALA A 267 7.13 -2.90 -21.29
C ALA A 267 7.13 -3.66 -19.94
N GLN A 268 7.51 -3.00 -18.85
CA GLN A 268 7.53 -3.59 -17.50
C GLN A 268 6.12 -3.70 -16.90
N PHE A 269 5.27 -2.69 -17.10
CA PHE A 269 3.96 -2.62 -16.45
C PHE A 269 2.80 -3.07 -17.32
N GLU A 270 2.90 -2.93 -18.65
CA GLU A 270 1.81 -3.24 -19.58
C GLU A 270 1.29 -4.68 -19.46
N PRO A 271 2.14 -5.74 -19.35
CA PRO A 271 1.62 -7.10 -19.17
C PRO A 271 0.77 -7.26 -17.90
N LYS A 272 1.20 -6.65 -16.79
CA LYS A 272 0.47 -6.71 -15.51
C LYS A 272 -0.85 -5.95 -15.57
N ILE A 273 -0.86 -4.82 -16.27
CA ILE A 273 -2.04 -3.97 -16.41
C ILE A 273 -3.03 -4.60 -17.38
N ASN A 274 -2.58 -5.23 -18.46
CA ASN A 274 -3.43 -6.01 -19.34
C ASN A 274 -4.07 -7.19 -18.60
N ALA A 275 -3.34 -7.88 -17.72
CA ALA A 275 -3.92 -8.93 -16.87
C ALA A 275 -5.04 -8.38 -15.96
N ILE A 276 -4.86 -7.19 -15.38
CA ILE A 276 -5.90 -6.50 -14.61
C ILE A 276 -7.13 -6.19 -15.49
N ILE A 277 -6.92 -5.65 -16.69
CA ILE A 277 -8.00 -5.34 -17.63
C ILE A 277 -8.79 -6.61 -17.99
N GLU A 278 -8.11 -7.70 -18.31
CA GLU A 278 -8.77 -8.98 -18.63
C GLU A 278 -9.50 -9.56 -17.42
N ASN A 279 -8.90 -9.50 -16.23
CA ASN A 279 -9.55 -9.94 -14.99
C ASN A 279 -10.81 -9.10 -14.70
N ASN A 280 -10.77 -7.79 -14.92
CA ASN A 280 -11.92 -6.91 -14.71
C ASN A 280 -13.09 -7.16 -15.67
N LYS A 281 -12.87 -7.83 -16.81
CA LYS A 281 -13.94 -8.25 -17.72
C LYS A 281 -14.70 -9.49 -17.23
N LYS A 282 -14.14 -10.24 -16.29
CA LYS A 282 -14.75 -11.47 -15.77
C LYS A 282 -16.01 -11.13 -14.97
N THR A 283 -17.05 -11.92 -15.21
CA THR A 283 -18.34 -11.79 -14.55
C THR A 283 -18.57 -12.95 -13.59
N LEU A 284 -19.59 -12.81 -12.73
CA LEU A 284 -19.98 -13.90 -11.83
C LEU A 284 -20.47 -15.11 -12.63
N SER A 285 -20.03 -16.30 -12.22
CA SER A 285 -20.47 -17.57 -12.79
C SER A 285 -21.32 -18.35 -11.79
N ASN A 286 -22.00 -19.40 -12.26
CA ASN A 286 -22.78 -20.30 -11.42
C ASN A 286 -21.94 -21.10 -10.40
N LYS A 287 -20.61 -21.12 -10.55
CA LYS A 287 -19.69 -21.74 -9.59
C LYS A 287 -19.31 -20.82 -8.43
N MET A 288 -19.69 -19.54 -8.48
CA MET A 288 -19.49 -18.57 -7.40
C MET A 288 -20.77 -18.51 -6.58
N ILE A 289 -20.84 -19.34 -5.55
CA ILE A 289 -22.06 -19.62 -4.80
C ILE A 289 -22.11 -18.71 -3.56
N PHE A 290 -23.05 -17.77 -3.55
CA PHE A 290 -23.29 -16.93 -2.37
C PHE A 290 -24.20 -17.67 -1.39
N VAL A 291 -23.75 -17.85 -0.15
CA VAL A 291 -24.54 -18.53 0.88
C VAL A 291 -25.78 -17.70 1.23
N ASP A 292 -26.96 -18.31 1.12
CA ASP A 292 -28.22 -17.63 1.47
C ASP A 292 -28.20 -17.16 2.92
N LYS A 293 -28.54 -15.88 3.14
CA LYS A 293 -28.48 -15.22 4.45
C LYS A 293 -27.14 -15.39 5.18
N GLY A 294 -26.03 -15.56 4.43
CA GLY A 294 -24.70 -15.73 5.01
C GLY A 294 -24.26 -14.58 5.93
N ASP A 295 -24.76 -13.37 5.66
CA ASP A 295 -24.56 -12.15 6.46
C ASP A 295 -25.29 -12.18 7.82
N GLN A 296 -26.30 -13.05 7.95
CA GLN A 296 -27.10 -13.24 9.16
C GLN A 296 -26.54 -14.34 10.07
N LEU A 297 -25.58 -15.14 9.59
CA LEU A 297 -24.89 -16.14 10.40
C LEU A 297 -24.13 -15.45 11.54
N LYS A 298 -24.21 -16.02 12.73
CA LYS A 298 -23.69 -15.44 13.97
C LYS A 298 -22.53 -16.24 14.55
N THR A 299 -22.50 -17.55 14.29
CA THR A 299 -21.50 -18.45 14.88
C THR A 299 -20.80 -19.31 13.83
N PHE A 300 -19.60 -19.78 14.18
CA PHE A 300 -18.85 -20.72 13.39
C PHE A 300 -19.59 -22.04 13.20
N GLU A 301 -20.31 -22.50 14.23
CA GLU A 301 -21.15 -23.70 14.15
C GLU A 301 -22.26 -23.56 13.09
N GLU A 302 -22.88 -22.38 12.96
CA GLU A 302 -23.88 -22.13 11.92
C GLU A 302 -23.25 -22.17 10.52
N VAL A 303 -22.02 -21.68 10.35
CA VAL A 303 -21.26 -21.74 9.09
C VAL A 303 -20.96 -23.17 8.69
N ILE A 304 -20.32 -23.96 9.56
CA ILE A 304 -19.97 -25.36 9.24
C ILE A 304 -21.22 -26.23 9.06
N SER A 305 -22.34 -25.88 9.69
CA SER A 305 -23.60 -26.60 9.53
C SER A 305 -24.18 -26.53 8.11
N GLN A 306 -23.78 -25.53 7.31
CA GLN A 306 -24.14 -25.43 5.89
C GLN A 306 -23.44 -26.50 5.03
N PHE A 307 -22.38 -27.12 5.56
CA PHE A 307 -21.50 -28.04 4.83
C PHE A 307 -21.40 -29.41 5.51
N LYS A 308 -22.43 -29.83 6.25
CA LYS A 308 -22.43 -31.13 6.95
C LYS A 308 -22.10 -32.29 6.01
N GLY A 309 -21.18 -33.14 6.44
CA GLY A 309 -20.75 -34.31 5.70
C GLY A 309 -19.73 -34.03 4.59
N LYS A 310 -19.27 -32.77 4.44
CA LYS A 310 -18.26 -32.37 3.46
C LYS A 310 -16.98 -31.92 4.14
N THR A 311 -15.85 -32.11 3.47
CA THR A 311 -14.59 -31.44 3.83
C THR A 311 -14.63 -30.01 3.30
N VAL A 312 -14.23 -29.03 4.09
CA VAL A 312 -14.27 -27.61 3.70
C VAL A 312 -12.92 -26.94 3.98
N LEU A 313 -12.37 -26.27 2.99
CA LEU A 313 -11.33 -25.26 3.18
C LEU A 313 -12.01 -23.90 3.40
N ILE A 314 -11.86 -23.32 4.57
CA ILE A 314 -12.34 -21.97 4.86
C ILE A 314 -11.17 -21.00 4.75
N ASP A 315 -11.26 -20.07 3.81
CA ASP A 315 -10.32 -18.96 3.61
C ASP A 315 -10.91 -17.68 4.22
N MET A 316 -10.34 -17.26 5.34
CA MET A 316 -10.64 -16.00 5.99
C MET A 316 -9.86 -14.88 5.29
N TRP A 317 -10.57 -14.06 4.52
CA TRP A 317 -10.01 -12.98 3.71
C TRP A 317 -10.77 -11.67 3.87
N GLY A 318 -10.45 -10.66 3.07
CA GLY A 318 -11.25 -9.43 2.95
C GLY A 318 -10.86 -8.59 1.73
N THR A 319 -11.76 -7.74 1.25
CA THR A 319 -11.52 -6.89 0.06
C THR A 319 -10.37 -5.90 0.26
N TRP A 320 -10.15 -5.51 1.51
CA TRP A 320 -9.06 -4.66 1.98
C TRP A 320 -7.73 -5.42 2.18
N CYS A 321 -7.74 -6.76 2.15
CA CYS A 321 -6.58 -7.58 2.48
C CYS A 321 -5.74 -7.86 1.22
N ALA A 322 -4.75 -7.01 0.93
CA ALA A 322 -3.82 -7.21 -0.18
C ALA A 322 -3.16 -8.62 -0.23
N PRO A 323 -2.54 -9.16 0.85
CA PRO A 323 -1.92 -10.47 0.81
C PRO A 323 -2.94 -11.60 0.63
N CYS A 324 -4.15 -11.48 1.19
CA CYS A 324 -5.20 -12.48 0.94
C CYS A 324 -5.54 -12.53 -0.55
N ARG A 325 -5.73 -11.37 -1.18
CA ARG A 325 -6.02 -11.26 -2.61
C ARG A 325 -4.89 -11.82 -3.49
N LYS A 326 -3.63 -11.65 -3.09
CA LYS A 326 -2.47 -12.25 -3.77
C LYS A 326 -2.45 -13.77 -3.64
N GLU A 327 -2.60 -14.28 -2.42
CA GLU A 327 -2.67 -15.72 -2.14
C GLU A 327 -3.81 -16.40 -2.92
N ILE A 328 -4.99 -15.77 -2.96
CA ILE A 328 -6.12 -16.24 -3.76
C ILE A 328 -5.75 -16.28 -5.25
N ALA A 329 -5.18 -15.20 -5.80
CA ALA A 329 -4.80 -15.14 -7.20
C ALA A 329 -3.71 -16.16 -7.57
N GLU A 330 -2.78 -16.46 -6.66
CA GLU A 330 -1.64 -17.34 -6.90
C GLU A 330 -1.95 -18.83 -6.66
N HIS A 331 -2.87 -19.16 -5.75
CA HIS A 331 -3.08 -20.53 -5.27
C HIS A 331 -4.44 -21.13 -5.57
N SER A 332 -5.52 -20.33 -5.66
CA SER A 332 -6.89 -20.86 -5.72
C SER A 332 -7.11 -21.81 -6.90
N GLN A 333 -6.72 -21.41 -8.12
CA GLN A 333 -6.91 -22.22 -9.32
C GLN A 333 -6.23 -23.59 -9.20
N ALA A 334 -4.97 -23.63 -8.74
CA ALA A 334 -4.24 -24.88 -8.59
C ALA A 334 -4.84 -25.78 -7.50
N LEU A 335 -5.36 -25.20 -6.41
CA LEU A 335 -6.07 -25.97 -5.39
C LEU A 335 -7.38 -26.57 -5.93
N HIS A 336 -8.17 -25.78 -6.66
CA HIS A 336 -9.38 -26.27 -7.33
C HIS A 336 -9.07 -27.39 -8.34
N GLU A 337 -8.00 -27.27 -9.10
CA GLU A 337 -7.56 -28.30 -10.05
C GLU A 337 -7.13 -29.59 -9.33
N HIS A 338 -6.36 -29.49 -8.25
CA HIS A 338 -5.90 -30.65 -7.46
C HIS A 338 -7.04 -31.41 -6.78
N PHE A 339 -8.04 -30.68 -6.28
CA PHE A 339 -9.21 -31.26 -5.59
C PHE A 339 -10.41 -31.50 -6.50
N LYS A 340 -10.27 -31.33 -7.82
CA LYS A 340 -11.35 -31.57 -8.77
C LYS A 340 -11.85 -33.01 -8.68
N GLY A 341 -13.13 -33.17 -8.40
CA GLY A 341 -13.78 -34.49 -8.23
C GLY A 341 -13.54 -35.15 -6.86
N LYS A 342 -12.82 -34.49 -5.95
CA LYS A 342 -12.76 -34.86 -4.53
C LYS A 342 -13.88 -34.15 -3.76
N ASP A 343 -14.25 -34.70 -2.62
CA ASP A 343 -15.31 -34.18 -1.75
C ASP A 343 -14.79 -33.05 -0.85
N VAL A 344 -14.37 -31.94 -1.49
CA VAL A 344 -13.84 -30.74 -0.84
C VAL A 344 -14.55 -29.51 -1.38
N GLU A 345 -15.09 -28.70 -0.48
CA GLU A 345 -15.64 -27.39 -0.78
C GLU A 345 -14.67 -26.27 -0.39
N PHE A 346 -14.64 -25.22 -1.18
CA PHE A 346 -13.90 -24.00 -0.89
C PHE A 346 -14.87 -22.94 -0.41
N LEU A 347 -14.64 -22.39 0.79
CA LEU A 347 -15.46 -21.37 1.41
C LEU A 347 -14.62 -20.12 1.67
N TYR A 348 -14.93 -19.04 0.97
CA TYR A 348 -14.33 -17.73 1.16
C TYR A 348 -15.21 -16.89 2.10
N VAL A 349 -14.66 -16.54 3.27
CA VAL A 349 -15.33 -15.70 4.25
C VAL A 349 -14.69 -14.32 4.20
N ALA A 350 -15.38 -13.34 3.62
CA ALA A 350 -14.92 -11.96 3.55
C ALA A 350 -15.23 -11.24 4.87
N ASN A 351 -14.20 -10.81 5.57
CA ASN A 351 -14.28 -10.26 6.91
C ASN A 351 -14.23 -8.75 6.89
N LEU A 352 -15.01 -8.09 7.76
CA LEU A 352 -15.02 -6.64 7.91
C LEU A 352 -15.40 -5.89 6.62
N ASP A 353 -16.13 -6.55 5.72
CA ASP A 353 -16.56 -6.04 4.40
C ASP A 353 -18.07 -5.79 4.31
N SER A 354 -18.82 -5.82 5.43
CA SER A 354 -20.30 -5.82 5.44
C SER A 354 -20.95 -4.63 4.72
N ASN A 355 -20.23 -3.53 4.51
CA ASN A 355 -20.70 -2.34 3.80
C ASN A 355 -20.18 -2.26 2.35
N ASN A 356 -19.50 -3.28 1.85
CA ASN A 356 -18.75 -3.26 0.58
C ASN A 356 -19.19 -4.36 -0.40
N TYR A 357 -20.51 -4.64 -0.43
CA TYR A 357 -21.10 -5.77 -1.16
C TYR A 357 -20.77 -5.79 -2.66
N GLU A 358 -20.84 -4.65 -3.34
CA GLU A 358 -20.56 -4.57 -4.79
C GLU A 358 -19.07 -4.80 -5.08
N ASN A 359 -18.17 -4.21 -4.29
CA ASN A 359 -16.74 -4.42 -4.44
C ASN A 359 -16.34 -5.87 -4.13
N TRP A 360 -16.96 -6.47 -3.11
CA TRP A 360 -16.78 -7.88 -2.77
C TRP A 360 -17.12 -8.80 -3.95
N LYS A 361 -18.29 -8.61 -4.57
CA LYS A 361 -18.68 -9.35 -5.78
C LYS A 361 -17.74 -9.12 -6.96
N LYS A 362 -17.32 -7.87 -7.17
CA LYS A 362 -16.38 -7.49 -8.24
C LYS A 362 -15.04 -8.20 -8.10
N ILE A 363 -14.51 -8.32 -6.88
CA ILE A 363 -13.26 -9.04 -6.63
C ILE A 363 -13.43 -10.55 -6.82
N ILE A 364 -14.55 -11.13 -6.35
CA ILE A 364 -14.87 -12.55 -6.57
C ILE A 364 -14.86 -12.89 -8.06
N SER A 365 -15.51 -12.06 -8.89
CA SER A 365 -15.54 -12.31 -10.33
C SER A 365 -14.18 -12.10 -10.99
N SER A 366 -13.46 -11.03 -10.63
CA SER A 366 -12.18 -10.69 -11.26
C SER A 366 -11.07 -11.70 -10.95
N GLN A 367 -11.09 -12.28 -9.75
CA GLN A 367 -10.14 -13.31 -9.33
C GLN A 367 -10.63 -14.73 -9.62
N SER A 368 -11.80 -14.90 -10.26
CA SER A 368 -12.35 -16.22 -10.57
C SER A 368 -12.48 -17.13 -9.35
N MET A 369 -12.92 -16.58 -8.22
CA MET A 369 -13.01 -17.30 -6.95
C MET A 369 -14.19 -18.28 -6.96
N GLU A 370 -14.00 -19.47 -7.52
CA GLU A 370 -15.00 -20.54 -7.54
C GLU A 370 -15.23 -21.11 -6.13
N GLY A 371 -16.45 -21.53 -5.78
CA GLY A 371 -16.78 -22.02 -4.44
C GLY A 371 -17.81 -21.14 -3.74
N TYR A 372 -17.88 -21.30 -2.41
CA TYR A 372 -18.86 -20.66 -1.56
C TYR A 372 -18.35 -19.35 -1.00
N HIS A 373 -19.25 -18.38 -0.83
CA HIS A 373 -18.92 -17.02 -0.43
C HIS A 373 -19.84 -16.54 0.68
N ILE A 374 -19.24 -16.08 1.78
CA ILE A 374 -19.94 -15.43 2.90
C ILE A 374 -19.36 -14.03 3.11
N LEU A 375 -20.26 -13.05 3.27
CA LEU A 375 -19.89 -11.71 3.73
C LEU A 375 -20.09 -11.63 5.24
N ALA A 376 -19.01 -11.78 6.00
CA ALA A 376 -19.08 -11.86 7.46
C ALA A 376 -19.20 -10.47 8.08
N ASN A 377 -20.18 -10.32 8.98
CA ASN A 377 -20.23 -9.19 9.89
C ASN A 377 -19.11 -9.31 10.97
N LYS A 378 -18.91 -8.24 11.73
CA LYS A 378 -17.86 -8.18 12.78
C LYS A 378 -18.04 -9.28 13.85
N GLY A 379 -19.27 -9.60 14.22
CA GLY A 379 -19.56 -10.63 15.24
C GLY A 379 -19.16 -12.03 14.76
N LEU A 380 -19.56 -12.40 13.55
CA LEU A 380 -19.20 -13.68 12.95
C LEU A 380 -17.68 -13.80 12.76
N THR A 381 -17.02 -12.73 12.28
CA THR A 381 -15.56 -12.67 12.17
C THR A 381 -14.88 -12.99 13.51
N GLN A 382 -15.33 -12.34 14.59
CA GLN A 382 -14.77 -12.53 15.93
C GLN A 382 -14.98 -13.94 16.47
N ASP A 383 -16.17 -14.52 16.24
CA ASP A 383 -16.49 -15.87 16.69
C ASP A 383 -15.60 -16.93 16.01
N ILE A 384 -15.49 -16.89 14.69
CA ILE A 384 -14.65 -17.82 13.91
C ILE A 384 -13.19 -17.68 14.34
N MET A 385 -12.63 -16.47 14.35
CA MET A 385 -11.22 -16.24 14.66
C MET A 385 -10.88 -16.65 16.11
N SER A 386 -11.77 -16.41 17.07
CA SER A 386 -11.57 -16.82 18.47
C SER A 386 -11.54 -18.34 18.62
N LYS A 387 -12.54 -19.05 18.07
CA LYS A 387 -12.64 -20.52 18.16
C LYS A 387 -11.48 -21.23 17.47
N THR A 388 -11.09 -20.73 16.31
CA THR A 388 -10.00 -21.33 15.49
C THR A 388 -8.61 -20.85 15.90
N LYS A 389 -8.52 -19.90 16.84
CA LYS A 389 -7.26 -19.27 17.29
C LYS A 389 -6.52 -18.57 16.14
N GLY A 390 -7.26 -18.03 15.17
CA GLY A 390 -6.73 -17.19 14.11
C GLY A 390 -6.19 -15.87 14.69
N THR A 391 -5.02 -15.45 14.23
CA THR A 391 -4.31 -14.25 14.76
C THR A 391 -4.18 -13.11 13.75
N GLY A 392 -4.61 -13.32 12.50
CA GLY A 392 -4.54 -12.33 11.44
C GLY A 392 -5.12 -12.86 10.13
N PHE A 393 -4.97 -12.09 9.06
CA PHE A 393 -5.43 -12.45 7.72
C PHE A 393 -4.23 -12.49 6.75
N PRO A 394 -4.17 -13.45 5.80
CA PRO A 394 -5.11 -14.55 5.62
C PRO A 394 -5.05 -15.60 6.74
N THR A 395 -6.16 -16.29 6.98
CA THR A 395 -6.25 -17.45 7.88
C THR A 395 -7.00 -18.57 7.17
N TYR A 396 -6.47 -19.78 7.20
CA TYR A 396 -7.08 -20.96 6.59
C TYR A 396 -7.50 -21.95 7.65
N ILE A 397 -8.71 -22.48 7.55
CA ILE A 397 -9.26 -23.49 8.46
C ILE A 397 -9.68 -24.70 7.63
N VAL A 398 -9.25 -25.88 8.05
CA VAL A 398 -9.65 -27.15 7.43
C VAL A 398 -10.72 -27.80 8.29
N VAL A 399 -11.89 -28.05 7.71
CA VAL A 399 -13.02 -28.73 8.35
C VAL A 399 -13.16 -30.11 7.71
N SER A 400 -13.24 -31.16 8.52
CA SER A 400 -13.44 -32.55 8.09
C SER A 400 -14.95 -32.89 8.01
N LYS A 401 -15.30 -34.01 7.37
CA LYS A 401 -16.71 -34.40 7.15
C LYS A 401 -17.52 -34.60 8.43
N ASP A 402 -16.86 -35.00 9.50
CA ASP A 402 -17.44 -35.18 10.84
C ASP A 402 -17.69 -33.85 11.58
N GLY A 403 -17.29 -32.72 10.99
CA GLY A 403 -17.39 -31.39 11.58
C GLY A 403 -16.22 -31.00 12.50
N SER A 404 -15.22 -31.87 12.68
CA SER A 404 -13.98 -31.51 13.34
C SER A 404 -13.17 -30.53 12.47
N TYR A 405 -12.43 -29.62 13.11
CA TYR A 405 -11.69 -28.59 12.39
C TYR A 405 -10.33 -28.32 13.01
N GLU A 406 -9.42 -27.81 12.18
CA GLU A 406 -8.12 -27.31 12.63
C GLU A 406 -7.71 -26.03 11.87
N LEU A 407 -6.97 -25.16 12.56
CA LEU A 407 -6.28 -24.05 11.93
C LEU A 407 -5.14 -24.61 11.05
N SER A 408 -5.09 -24.21 9.79
CA SER A 408 -4.06 -24.68 8.87
C SER A 408 -2.66 -24.26 9.31
N LYS A 409 -1.68 -25.15 9.07
CA LYS A 409 -0.25 -24.92 9.35
C LYS A 409 0.48 -24.28 8.18
N THR A 410 -0.23 -23.92 7.11
CA THR A 410 0.34 -23.38 5.87
C THR A 410 1.10 -22.06 6.08
N LYS A 411 0.65 -21.23 7.06
CA LYS A 411 1.16 -19.88 7.37
C LYS A 411 1.06 -18.92 6.17
N TYR A 412 1.49 -17.67 6.37
CA TYR A 412 1.71 -16.70 5.29
C TYR A 412 3.23 -16.50 5.08
N PRO A 413 3.74 -16.50 3.84
CA PRO A 413 3.06 -16.91 2.61
C PRO A 413 2.58 -18.37 2.62
N MET A 414 1.52 -18.71 1.88
CA MET A 414 0.91 -20.05 1.88
C MET A 414 1.88 -21.11 1.36
N LYS A 415 2.11 -22.13 2.18
CA LYS A 415 2.70 -23.41 1.74
C LYS A 415 1.61 -24.33 1.21
N ARG A 416 1.41 -24.31 -0.11
CA ARG A 416 0.34 -25.03 -0.81
C ARG A 416 0.33 -26.52 -0.49
N GLU A 417 1.50 -27.15 -0.43
CA GLU A 417 1.68 -28.58 -0.19
C GLU A 417 1.20 -28.98 1.21
N VAL A 418 1.45 -28.12 2.21
CA VAL A 418 0.96 -28.32 3.58
C VAL A 418 -0.57 -28.28 3.60
N LEU A 419 -1.17 -27.32 2.88
CA LEU A 419 -2.62 -27.19 2.83
C LEU A 419 -3.27 -28.37 2.09
N ILE A 420 -2.66 -28.82 0.99
CA ILE A 420 -3.08 -30.02 0.24
C ILE A 420 -3.06 -31.23 1.16
N GLN A 421 -1.96 -31.47 1.88
CA GLN A 421 -1.84 -32.60 2.79
C GLN A 421 -2.93 -32.59 3.87
N GLN A 422 -3.17 -31.44 4.50
CA GLN A 422 -4.20 -31.31 5.55
C GLN A 422 -5.61 -31.59 5.00
N LEU A 423 -5.91 -31.14 3.78
CA LEU A 423 -7.19 -31.41 3.14
C LEU A 423 -7.34 -32.89 2.77
N GLU A 424 -6.28 -33.55 2.28
CA GLU A 424 -6.32 -34.99 1.99
C GLU A 424 -6.53 -35.83 3.26
N GLU A 425 -5.87 -35.46 4.36
CA GLU A 425 -6.10 -36.07 5.68
C GLU A 425 -7.55 -35.86 6.17
N ALA A 426 -8.12 -34.67 5.94
CA ALA A 426 -9.49 -34.34 6.31
C ALA A 426 -10.56 -35.01 5.44
N ILE A 427 -10.25 -35.38 4.20
CA ILE A 427 -11.13 -36.18 3.31
C ILE A 427 -11.17 -37.64 3.76
N ALA A 428 -10.06 -38.14 4.29
CA ALA A 428 -9.89 -39.54 4.69
C ALA A 428 -10.55 -39.87 6.06
N LYS A 429 -10.88 -38.84 6.84
CA LYS A 429 -11.70 -38.94 8.05
C LYS A 429 -13.18 -38.99 7.71
#